data_AF-A0A2E0JF76-F1
#
_entry.id   AF-A0A2E0JF76-F1
#
_cell.length_a   1.000
_cell.length_b   1.000
_cell.length_c   1.000
_cell.angle_alpha   90.00
_cell.angle_beta   90.00
_cell.angle_gamma   90.00
#
_symmetry.space_group_name_H-M   'P 1'
#
loop_
_entity.id
_entity.type
_entity.pdbx_description
1 polymer ?
#
loop_
_entity_poly.entity_id
_entity_poly.type
_entity_poly.pdbx_seq_one_letter_code
_entity_poly.pdbx_strand_id
1 'polypeptide(L)' 'MNYGKPNTHRGQEKRGKDSDPLGANSEIGRKLRQYYDDLITEDIPDRFSDLLNQLEQKSTEPAGNKD' A
#
# COMPACT_ATOMS: atom_id res chain seq x y z
N MET A 1 1.58 -51.72 -27.46
CA MET A 1 1.74 -50.65 -26.45
C MET A 1 2.82 -49.68 -26.91
N ASN A 2 2.43 -48.46 -27.30
CA ASN A 2 3.36 -47.41 -27.72
C ASN A 2 3.31 -46.29 -26.65
N TYR A 3 4.38 -46.14 -25.87
CA TYR A 3 4.45 -45.15 -24.80
C TYR A 3 4.84 -43.79 -25.41
N GLY A 4 3.82 -43.02 -25.76
CA GLY A 4 3.96 -41.59 -26.03
C GLY A 4 4.42 -40.86 -24.76
N LYS A 5 5.56 -40.17 -24.88
CA LYS A 5 6.25 -39.39 -23.85
C LYS A 5 5.31 -38.42 -23.12
N PRO A 6 5.44 -38.20 -21.80
CA PRO A 6 4.73 -37.13 -21.14
C PRO A 6 5.29 -35.78 -21.64
N ASN A 7 4.46 -35.00 -22.32
CA ASN A 7 4.75 -33.61 -22.60
C ASN A 7 4.74 -32.82 -21.29
N THR A 8 5.88 -32.83 -20.60
CA THR A 8 6.21 -31.83 -19.60
C THR A 8 6.46 -30.51 -20.32
N HIS A 9 5.40 -29.71 -20.49
CA HIS A 9 5.54 -28.29 -20.82
C HIS A 9 6.08 -27.56 -19.59
N ARG A 10 7.36 -27.83 -19.30
CA ARG A 10 8.25 -26.89 -18.64
C ARG A 10 8.56 -25.79 -19.65
N GLY A 11 7.59 -24.90 -19.88
CA GLY A 11 7.86 -23.53 -20.31
C GLY A 11 7.79 -22.68 -19.05
N GLN A 12 8.91 -22.48 -18.37
CA GLN A 12 9.61 -21.20 -18.44
C GLN A 12 8.66 -20.02 -18.30
N GLU A 13 8.51 -19.60 -17.05
CA GLU A 13 8.59 -18.19 -16.65
C GLU A 13 7.98 -17.20 -17.63
N LYS A 14 6.66 -17.02 -17.51
CA LYS A 14 6.17 -15.66 -17.40
C LYS A 14 5.93 -15.36 -15.92
N ARG A 15 7.01 -15.00 -15.23
CA ARG A 15 6.96 -13.99 -14.15
C ARG A 15 6.62 -12.62 -14.79
N GLY A 16 5.56 -12.62 -15.59
CA GLY A 16 5.16 -11.51 -16.41
C GLY A 16 3.98 -10.88 -15.72
N LYS A 17 4.24 -9.71 -15.13
CA LYS A 17 3.28 -8.90 -14.38
C LYS A 17 3.01 -9.52 -13.01
N ASP A 18 3.62 -8.93 -11.97
CA ASP A 18 2.89 -8.72 -10.72
C ASP A 18 1.42 -8.50 -11.11
N SER A 19 0.55 -9.44 -10.75
CA SER A 19 -0.88 -9.28 -10.96
C SER A 19 -1.22 -7.97 -10.30
N ASP A 20 -1.39 -6.91 -11.09
CA ASP A 20 -1.81 -5.61 -10.58
C ASP A 20 -2.98 -5.92 -9.66
N PRO A 21 -2.89 -5.60 -8.35
CA PRO A 21 -3.88 -6.04 -7.37
C PRO A 21 -5.29 -5.60 -7.76
N LEU A 22 -5.41 -4.63 -8.66
CA LEU A 22 -6.66 -4.09 -9.17
C LEU A 22 -7.14 -4.77 -10.48
N GLY A 23 -6.35 -5.64 -11.11
CA GLY A 23 -6.77 -6.42 -12.29
C GLY A 23 -7.30 -5.55 -13.42
N ALA A 24 -8.55 -5.71 -13.82
CA ALA A 24 -9.18 -4.86 -14.83
C ALA A 24 -9.23 -3.36 -14.46
N ASN A 25 -9.14 -3.04 -13.16
CA ASN A 25 -9.13 -1.67 -12.63
C ASN A 25 -7.71 -1.08 -12.50
N SER A 26 -6.68 -1.75 -13.04
CA SER A 26 -5.28 -1.28 -13.02
C SER A 26 -5.14 0.19 -13.44
N GLU A 27 -5.84 0.58 -14.50
CA GLU A 27 -5.78 1.95 -15.04
C GLU A 27 -6.43 2.98 -14.11
N ILE A 28 -7.46 2.58 -13.35
CA ILE A 28 -8.07 3.47 -12.35
C ILE A 28 -7.13 3.68 -11.18
N GLY A 29 -6.45 2.62 -10.72
CA GLY A 29 -5.46 2.72 -9.66
C GLY A 29 -4.25 3.56 -10.05
N ARG A 30 -3.79 3.47 -11.30
CA ARG A 30 -2.73 4.33 -11.82
C ARG A 30 -3.12 5.80 -11.83
N LYS A 31 -4.33 6.13 -12.27
CA LYS A 31 -4.83 7.51 -12.27
C LYS A 31 -5.02 8.06 -10.85
N LEU A 32 -5.51 7.24 -9.92
CA LEU A 32 -5.62 7.64 -8.52
C LEU A 32 -4.24 7.92 -7.92
N ARG A 33 -3.25 7.04 -8.14
CA ARG A 33 -1.87 7.28 -7.70
C ARG A 33 -1.33 8.59 -8.27
N GLN A 34 -1.41 8.80 -9.58
CA GLN A 34 -0.97 10.06 -10.19
C GLN A 34 -1.64 11.29 -9.55
N TYR A 35 -2.95 11.24 -9.29
CA TYR A 35 -3.69 12.34 -8.69
C TYR A 35 -3.27 12.63 -7.23
N TYR A 36 -3.01 11.58 -6.45
CA TYR A 36 -2.60 11.73 -5.05
C TYR A 36 -1.10 11.97 -4.88
N ASP A 37 -0.27 11.49 -5.80
CA ASP A 37 1.17 11.76 -5.80
C ASP A 37 1.41 13.27 -5.87
N ASP A 38 0.67 13.98 -6.72
CA ASP A 38 0.72 15.45 -6.81
C ASP A 38 0.31 16.13 -5.48
N LEU A 39 -0.74 15.62 -4.81
CA LEU A 39 -1.23 16.16 -3.53
C LEU A 39 -0.28 15.88 -2.35
N ILE A 40 0.44 14.77 -2.39
CA ILE A 40 1.40 14.38 -1.33
C ILE A 40 2.68 15.25 -1.39
N THR A 41 2.95 15.90 -2.53
CA THR A 41 4.10 16.82 -2.65
C THR A 41 3.90 18.15 -1.93
N GLU A 42 2.67 18.48 -1.51
CA GLU A 42 2.41 19.66 -0.71
C GLU A 42 2.93 19.47 0.72
N ASP A 43 3.52 20.53 1.30
CA ASP A 43 4.04 20.50 2.66
C ASP A 43 2.94 20.13 3.66
N ILE A 44 3.25 19.23 4.60
CA ILE A 44 2.33 18.83 5.66
C ILE A 44 2.02 20.05 6.55
N PRO A 45 0.74 20.45 6.73
CA PRO A 45 0.40 21.60 7.57
C PRO A 45 0.86 21.47 9.03
N ASP A 46 1.33 22.58 9.61
CA ASP A 46 1.81 22.68 11.01
C ASP A 46 0.80 22.16 12.04
N ARG A 47 -0.50 22.25 11.74
CA ARG A 47 -1.56 21.75 12.63
C ARG A 47 -1.45 20.25 12.92
N PHE A 48 -0.90 19.45 12.00
CA PHE A 48 -0.67 18.03 12.26
C PHE A 48 0.41 17.83 13.32
N SER A 49 1.51 18.61 13.24
CA SER A 49 2.56 18.62 14.25
C SER A 49 2.02 19.05 15.62
N ASP A 50 1.18 20.10 15.66
CA ASP A 50 0.54 20.56 16.90
C ASP A 50 -0.34 19.48 17.55
N LEU A 51 -1.11 18.75 16.73
CA LEU A 51 -1.95 17.66 17.22
C LEU A 51 -1.13 16.47 17.72
N LEU A 52 -0.03 16.13 17.04
CA LEU A 52 0.89 15.09 17.50
C LEU A 52 1.54 15.47 18.83
N ASN A 53 1.96 16.73 19.00
CA ASN A 53 2.49 17.25 20.26
C ASN A 53 1.44 17.18 21.39
N GLN A 54 0.19 17.54 21.11
CA GLN A 54 -0.91 17.43 22.09
C GLN A 54 -1.17 15.98 22.51
N LEU A 55 -1.10 15.03 21.56
CA LEU A 55 -1.25 13.61 21.85
C LEU A 55 -0.09 13.11 22.73
N GLU A 56 1.15 13.46 22.40
CA GLU A 56 2.33 13.08 23.18
C GLU A 56 2.27 13.61 24.62
N GLN A 57 1.93 14.89 24.79
CA GLN A 57 1.72 15.50 26.11
C GLN A 57 0.66 14.74 26.91
N LYS A 58 -0.50 14.47 26.30
CA LYS A 58 -1.60 13.76 26.97
C LYS A 58 -1.30 12.30 27.27
N SER A 59 -0.47 11.64 26.45
CA SER A 59 -0.01 10.27 26.70
C SER A 59 1.05 10.20 27.81
N THR A 60 1.77 11.29 28.06
CA THR A 60 2.82 11.37 29.08
C THR A 60 2.29 11.86 30.43
N GLU A 61 1.15 12.55 30.46
CA GLU A 61 0.44 12.79 31.71
C GLU A 61 -0.02 11.45 32.32
N PRO A 62 0.41 11.09 33.54
CA PRO A 62 -0.16 9.94 34.23
C PRO A 62 -1.65 10.23 34.36
N ALA A 63 -2.49 9.36 33.81
CA ALA A 63 -3.94 9.43 33.97
C ALA A 63 -4.23 9.63 35.46
N GLY A 64 -4.53 10.88 35.84
CA GLY A 64 -4.82 11.22 37.21
C GLY A 64 -6.01 10.39 37.62
N ASN A 65 -5.78 9.46 38.53
CA ASN A 65 -6.83 8.80 39.31
C ASN A 65 -7.82 9.90 39.73
N LYS A 66 -9.03 9.84 39.18
CA LYS A 66 -10.18 10.55 39.72
C LYS A 66 -10.88 9.55 40.64
N ASP A 67 -10.74 9.81 41.94
CA ASP A 67 -11.59 9.28 43.00
C ASP A 67 -13.09 9.54 42.73
#